data_AF-A0A0K0FV75-F1
#
_entry.id   AF-A0A0K0FV75-F1
#
_cell.length_a   1.000
_cell.length_b   1.000
_cell.length_c   1.000
_cell.angle_alpha   90.00
_cell.angle_beta   90.00
_cell.angle_gamma   90.00
#
_symmetry.space_group_name_H-M   'P 1'
#
loop_
_entity.id
_entity.type
_entity.pdbx_description
1 polymer ?
#
loop_
_entity_poly.entity_id
_entity_poly.type
_entity_poly.pdbx_seq_one_letter_code
_entity_poly.pdbx_strand_id
1 'polypeptide(L)'
;MESNLLAEPPVEEQKNIGIVDKGIPILLKWKRVDEYICFILLNGVLQINFRQEHTKVDISIPTASISVIYKDNKLKSYSLRGLVDGGWDKFMEEKISHVKKIVEEWTSLKRKHENNVGFVPVKKINNNV
;
A
#
# COMPACT_ATOMS: atom_id res chain seq x y z
N MET A 1 31.95 7.82 -44.70
CA MET A 1 32.31 6.80 -43.70
C MET A 1 31.59 7.21 -42.43
N GLU A 2 30.37 6.73 -42.26
CA GLU A 2 29.48 7.13 -41.16
C GLU A 2 29.83 6.33 -39.91
N SER A 3 30.22 7.02 -38.84
CA SER A 3 30.51 6.42 -37.54
C SER A 3 29.21 6.16 -36.79
N ASN A 4 28.72 4.92 -36.84
CA ASN A 4 27.67 4.44 -35.96
C ASN A 4 28.23 4.30 -34.54
N LEU A 5 28.07 5.32 -33.71
CA LEU A 5 28.27 5.21 -32.27
C LEU A 5 27.08 4.42 -31.70
N LEU A 6 27.28 3.13 -31.47
CA LEU A 6 26.38 2.30 -30.69
C LEU A 6 26.28 2.88 -29.28
N ALA A 7 25.08 3.33 -28.91
CA ALA A 7 24.79 3.74 -27.54
C ALA A 7 24.96 2.53 -26.62
N GLU A 8 25.76 2.67 -25.56
CA GLU A 8 25.89 1.65 -24.53
C GLU A 8 24.52 1.44 -23.86
N PRO A 9 24.05 0.18 -23.70
CA PRO A 9 22.82 -0.09 -22.98
C PRO A 9 22.99 0.33 -21.50
N PRO A 10 21.92 0.82 -20.86
CA PRO A 10 22.00 1.27 -19.47
C PRO A 10 22.41 0.10 -18.57
N VAL A 11 23.40 0.37 -17.72
CA VAL A 11 23.99 -0.55 -16.74
C VAL A 11 22.89 -1.21 -15.89
N GLU A 12 22.85 -2.55 -15.92
CA GLU A 12 21.97 -3.39 -15.09
C GLU A 12 22.37 -3.30 -13.60
N GLU A 13 21.92 -2.26 -12.91
CA GLU A 13 21.82 -2.25 -11.44
C GLU A 13 20.37 -2.50 -11.00
N GLN A 14 19.83 -3.67 -11.36
CA GLN A 14 18.63 -4.23 -10.74
C GLN A 14 18.89 -5.67 -10.29
N LYS A 15 19.95 -5.88 -9.49
CA LYS A 15 20.12 -7.14 -8.77
C LYS A 15 19.25 -7.15 -7.52
N ASN A 16 18.22 -8.00 -7.58
CA ASN A 16 17.54 -8.65 -6.45
C ASN A 16 16.46 -7.87 -5.70
N ILE A 17 15.47 -7.33 -6.41
CA ILE A 17 14.10 -7.41 -5.88
C ILE A 17 13.51 -8.65 -6.53
N GLY A 18 13.48 -9.77 -5.81
CA GLY A 18 12.77 -10.95 -6.26
C GLY A 18 11.30 -10.62 -6.43
N ILE A 19 10.89 -10.26 -7.65
CA ILE A 19 9.47 -10.10 -7.99
C ILE A 19 8.90 -11.50 -8.00
N VAL A 20 8.33 -11.90 -6.86
CA VAL A 20 7.56 -13.13 -6.77
C VAL A 20 6.23 -12.87 -7.49
N ASP A 21 6.17 -13.16 -8.79
CA ASP A 21 4.92 -13.06 -9.54
C ASP A 21 3.97 -14.21 -9.09
N LYS A 22 3.05 -13.87 -8.20
CA LYS A 22 1.93 -14.71 -7.76
C LYS A 22 0.61 -14.29 -8.41
N GLY A 23 0.66 -13.63 -9.57
CA GLY A 23 -0.49 -13.14 -10.31
C GLY A 23 -0.81 -11.66 -10.08
N ILE A 24 -1.75 -11.14 -10.87
CA ILE A 24 -2.14 -9.72 -10.89
C ILE A 24 -2.70 -9.31 -9.52
N PRO A 25 -2.19 -8.22 -8.90
CA PRO A 25 -2.72 -7.75 -7.63
C PRO A 25 -4.20 -7.36 -7.76
N ILE A 26 -5.05 -8.00 -6.96
CA ILE A 26 -6.48 -7.68 -6.90
C ILE A 26 -6.70 -6.54 -5.92
N LEU A 27 -7.41 -5.49 -6.32
CA LEU A 27 -7.81 -4.39 -5.44
C LEU A 27 -8.86 -4.89 -4.42
N LEU A 28 -8.52 -4.88 -3.13
CA LEU A 28 -9.42 -5.26 -2.05
C LEU A 28 -10.31 -4.11 -1.60
N LYS A 29 -9.70 -2.94 -1.38
CA LYS A 29 -10.37 -1.76 -0.84
C LYS A 29 -9.65 -0.52 -1.31
N TRP A 30 -10.39 0.55 -1.53
CA TRP A 30 -9.81 1.86 -1.80
C TRP A 30 -10.56 2.93 -1.05
N LYS A 31 -9.89 4.07 -0.82
CA LYS A 31 -10.50 5.29 -0.29
C LYS A 31 -9.84 6.49 -0.92
N ARG A 32 -10.64 7.50 -1.21
CA ARG A 32 -10.19 8.80 -1.66
C ARG A 32 -10.52 9.84 -0.59
N VAL A 33 -9.54 10.65 -0.23
CA VAL A 33 -9.71 11.90 0.55
C VAL A 33 -9.17 13.05 -0.29
N ASP A 34 -9.23 14.28 0.21
CA ASP A 34 -8.81 15.45 -0.58
C ASP A 34 -7.31 15.41 -0.89
N GLU A 35 -6.50 14.99 0.07
CA GLU A 35 -5.04 15.00 0.01
C GLU A 35 -4.45 13.77 -0.72
N TYR A 36 -5.12 12.61 -0.65
CA TYR A 36 -4.59 11.36 -1.19
C TYR A 36 -5.68 10.37 -1.64
N ILE A 37 -5.25 9.36 -2.40
CA ILE A 37 -6.03 8.13 -2.65
C ILE A 37 -5.21 6.95 -2.16
N CYS A 38 -5.85 6.00 -1.48
CA CYS A 38 -5.21 4.79 -0.98
C CYS A 38 -5.89 3.52 -1.49
N PHE A 39 -5.10 2.47 -1.66
CA PHE A 39 -5.48 1.17 -2.18
C PHE A 39 -4.90 0.07 -1.30
N ILE A 40 -5.72 -0.88 -0.86
CA ILE A 40 -5.26 -2.17 -0.34
C ILE A 40 -5.37 -3.19 -1.45
N LEU A 41 -4.27 -3.88 -1.70
CA LEU A 41 -4.20 -4.99 -2.64
C LEU A 41 -4.22 -6.32 -1.87
N LEU A 42 -4.79 -7.37 -2.48
CA LEU A 42 -4.94 -8.70 -1.88
C LEU A 42 -3.60 -9.34 -1.52
N ASN A 43 -2.54 -8.96 -2.21
CA ASN A 43 -1.17 -9.40 -1.93
C ASN A 43 -0.56 -8.75 -0.67
N GLY A 44 -1.32 -7.96 0.10
CA GLY A 44 -0.84 -7.34 1.34
C GLY A 44 -0.05 -6.05 1.13
N VAL A 45 -0.22 -5.41 -0.03
CA VAL A 45 0.34 -4.08 -0.32
C VAL A 45 -0.69 -2.99 -0.04
N LEU A 46 -0.28 -1.95 0.67
CA LEU A 46 -1.00 -0.69 0.83
C LEU A 46 -0.29 0.38 0.00
N GLN A 47 -0.96 0.89 -1.04
CA GLN A 47 -0.46 1.98 -1.87
C GLN A 47 -1.20 3.28 -1.53
N ILE A 48 -0.48 4.39 -1.42
CA ILE A 48 -1.01 5.73 -1.15
C ILE A 48 -0.42 6.71 -2.15
N ASN A 49 -1.27 7.39 -2.91
CA ASN A 49 -0.87 8.43 -3.85
C ASN A 49 -1.30 9.80 -3.33
N PHE A 50 -0.33 10.63 -2.95
CA PHE A 50 -0.55 12.01 -2.47
C PHE A 50 -0.68 12.96 -3.66
N ARG A 51 -1.72 13.80 -3.67
CA ARG A 51 -2.05 14.64 -4.84
C ARG A 51 -1.12 15.83 -4.99
N GLN A 52 -0.92 16.60 -3.92
CA GLN A 52 -0.23 17.89 -3.98
C GLN A 52 1.28 17.74 -4.26
N GLU A 53 1.88 16.70 -3.69
CA GLU A 53 3.31 16.44 -3.81
C GLU A 53 3.67 15.50 -4.96
N HIS A 54 2.67 14.82 -5.54
CA HIS A 54 2.84 13.71 -6.49
C HIS A 54 3.66 12.52 -5.96
N THR A 55 3.93 12.50 -4.66
CA THR A 55 4.56 11.41 -3.92
C THR A 55 3.65 10.19 -3.87
N LYS A 56 4.22 8.99 -3.99
CA LYS A 56 3.53 7.72 -3.75
C LYS A 56 4.26 6.93 -2.69
N VAL A 57 3.53 6.23 -1.84
CA VAL A 57 4.05 5.39 -0.78
C VAL A 57 3.42 4.01 -0.89
N ASP A 58 4.25 2.99 -1.02
CA ASP A 58 3.83 1.59 -1.03
C ASP A 58 4.38 0.91 0.21
N ILE A 59 3.50 0.31 1.02
CA ILE A 59 3.86 -0.48 2.19
C ILE A 59 3.53 -1.92 1.89
N SER A 60 4.55 -2.76 1.92
CA SER A 60 4.43 -4.18 1.62
C SER A 60 4.65 -4.99 2.89
N ILE A 61 3.60 -5.67 3.35
CA ILE A 61 3.68 -6.62 4.46
C ILE A 61 4.56 -7.83 4.06
N PRO A 62 4.40 -8.45 2.87
CA PRO A 62 5.19 -9.63 2.51
C PRO A 62 6.70 -9.41 2.51
N THR A 63 7.15 -8.22 2.08
CA THR A 63 8.58 -7.87 2.04
C THR A 63 9.02 -7.04 3.23
N ALA A 64 8.12 -6.78 4.18
CA ALA A 64 8.36 -5.92 5.35
C ALA A 64 9.11 -4.62 4.97
N SER A 65 8.60 -3.90 3.97
CA SER A 65 9.28 -2.74 3.37
C SER A 65 8.33 -1.59 3.05
N ILE A 66 8.90 -0.40 2.94
CA ILE A 66 8.24 0.83 2.50
C ILE A 66 8.98 1.36 1.29
N SER A 67 8.27 1.57 0.20
CA SER A 67 8.78 2.20 -1.01
C SER A 67 8.17 3.57 -1.18
N VAL A 68 8.99 4.57 -1.48
CA VAL A 68 8.56 5.94 -1.74
C VAL A 68 8.97 6.31 -3.15
N ILE A 69 8.00 6.72 -3.95
CA ILE A 69 8.20 7.37 -5.24
C ILE A 69 8.05 8.87 -5.00
N TYR A 70 9.16 9.60 -5.09
CA TYR A 70 9.19 11.04 -4.88
C TYR A 70 8.68 11.82 -6.09
N LYS A 71 8.49 13.13 -5.93
CA LYS A 71 8.06 14.04 -7.00
C LYS A 71 8.96 14.02 -8.23
N ASP A 72 10.26 13.79 -8.05
CA ASP A 72 11.24 13.65 -9.14
C ASP A 72 11.25 12.24 -9.76
N ASN A 73 10.24 11.42 -9.45
CA ASN A 73 10.09 10.02 -9.85
C ASN A 73 11.21 9.08 -9.36
N LYS A 74 12.07 9.52 -8.44
CA LYS A 74 13.02 8.62 -7.79
C LYS A 74 12.28 7.66 -6.88
N LEU A 75 12.66 6.39 -6.95
CA LEU A 75 12.19 5.34 -6.06
C LEU A 75 13.25 5.11 -4.99
N LYS A 76 12.85 5.14 -3.72
CA LYS A 76 13.65 4.59 -2.62
C LYS A 76 12.84 3.56 -1.85
N SER A 77 13.47 2.43 -1.55
CA SER A 77 12.85 1.36 -0.77
C SER A 77 13.63 1.17 0.52
N TYR A 78 12.90 1.06 1.62
CA TYR A 78 13.41 0.94 2.97
C TYR A 78 12.87 -0.36 3.57
N SER A 79 13.73 -1.15 4.20
CA SER A 79 13.24 -2.24 5.06
C SER A 79 12.64 -1.63 6.33
N LEU A 80 11.55 -2.21 6.84
CA LEU A 80 10.94 -1.76 8.10
C LEU A 80 11.95 -1.84 9.25
N ARG A 81 12.79 -2.88 9.26
CA ARG A 81 13.87 -3.02 10.23
C ARG A 81 14.86 -1.86 10.15
N GLY A 82 15.31 -1.51 8.93
CA GLY A 82 16.23 -0.38 8.74
C GLY A 82 15.64 0.96 9.18
N LEU A 83 14.33 1.16 9.03
CA LEU A 83 13.64 2.36 9.52
C LEU A 83 13.51 2.39 11.05
N VAL A 84 13.29 1.24 11.69
CA VAL A 84 13.23 1.14 13.16
C VAL A 84 14.61 1.47 13.75
N ASP A 85 15.68 0.95 13.15
CA ASP A 85 17.04 1.09 13.66
C ASP A 85 17.66 2.46 13.32
N GLY A 86 17.34 3.02 12.15
CA GLY A 86 17.93 4.26 11.62
C GLY A 86 17.14 5.53 11.93
N GLY A 87 15.94 5.41 12.50
CA GLY A 87 15.06 6.55 12.70
C GLY A 87 14.41 7.03 11.40
N TRP A 88 13.54 8.03 11.54
CA TRP A 88 12.65 8.50 10.51
C TRP A 88 12.93 9.97 10.25
N ASP A 89 13.05 10.37 8.99
CA ASP A 89 13.06 11.80 8.69
C ASP A 89 11.64 12.38 8.82
N LYS A 90 11.55 13.71 8.94
CA LYS A 90 10.28 14.42 9.11
C LYS A 90 9.28 14.11 8.00
N PHE A 91 9.77 13.85 6.79
CA PHE A 91 8.94 13.51 5.65
C PHE A 91 8.31 12.12 5.83
N MET A 92 9.10 11.11 6.21
CA MET A 92 8.62 9.75 6.48
C MET A 92 7.67 9.70 7.67
N GLU A 93 7.94 10.47 8.73
CA GLU A 93 7.05 10.62 9.88
C GLU A 93 5.67 11.14 9.45
N GLU A 94 5.64 12.19 8.63
CA GLU A 94 4.40 12.75 8.08
C GLU A 94 3.63 11.71 7.27
N LYS A 95 4.28 11.06 6.31
CA LYS A 95 3.61 10.08 5.43
C LYS A 95 3.03 8.91 6.20
N ILE A 96 3.68 8.50 7.28
CA ILE A 96 3.23 7.36 8.06
C ILE A 96 2.21 7.74 9.11
N SER A 97 2.16 9.00 9.54
CA SER A 97 1.00 9.49 10.27
C SER A 97 -0.30 9.30 9.47
N HIS A 98 -0.27 9.55 8.15
CA HIS A 98 -1.40 9.27 7.26
C HIS A 98 -1.71 7.77 7.16
N VAL A 99 -0.68 6.93 7.03
CA VAL A 99 -0.83 5.46 7.02
C VAL A 99 -1.51 4.98 8.29
N LYS A 100 -1.04 5.41 9.47
CA LYS A 100 -1.63 5.04 10.76
C LYS A 100 -3.10 5.41 10.81
N LYS A 101 -3.46 6.62 10.40
CA LYS A 101 -4.86 7.08 10.33
C LYS A 101 -5.73 6.18 9.44
N ILE A 102 -5.23 5.78 8.26
CA ILE A 102 -5.93 4.88 7.33
C ILE A 102 -6.14 3.51 7.99
N VAL A 103 -5.10 2.95 8.62
CA VAL A 103 -5.15 1.64 9.27
C VAL A 103 -6.12 1.66 10.46
N GLU A 104 -6.07 2.68 11.31
CA GLU A 104 -6.95 2.85 12.46
C GLU A 104 -8.42 2.98 12.03
N GLU A 105 -8.71 3.76 10.99
CA GLU A 105 -10.06 3.90 10.46
C GLU A 105 -10.60 2.57 9.94
N TRP A 106 -9.80 1.81 9.19
CA TRP A 106 -10.24 0.56 8.62
C TRP A 106 -10.29 -0.60 9.62
N THR A 107 -9.48 -0.57 10.67
CA THR A 107 -9.55 -1.54 11.78
C THR A 107 -10.70 -1.23 12.74
N SER A 108 -10.99 0.05 13.01
CA SER A 108 -12.13 0.46 13.84
C SER A 108 -13.49 0.20 13.18
N LEU A 109 -13.57 0.31 11.85
CA LEU A 109 -14.75 -0.11 11.08
C LEU A 109 -15.06 -1.61 11.26
N LYS A 110 -14.05 -2.48 11.40
CA LYS A 110 -14.27 -3.90 11.67
C LYS A 110 -14.89 -4.15 13.05
N ARG A 111 -14.42 -3.45 14.10
CA ARG A 111 -14.95 -3.60 15.46
C ARG A 111 -16.40 -3.13 15.62
N LYS A 112 -16.83 -2.13 14.86
CA LYS A 112 -18.23 -1.67 14.88
C LYS A 112 -19.21 -2.66 14.25
N HIS A 113 -18.73 -3.54 13.36
CA HIS A 113 -19.59 -4.52 12.69
C HIS A 113 -19.74 -5.85 13.47
N GLU A 114 -18.82 -6.16 14.38
CA GLU A 114 -18.93 -7.34 15.28
C GLU A 114 -19.91 -7.12 16.45
N ASN A 115 -20.14 -5.86 16.86
CA ASN A 115 -21.07 -5.54 17.95
C ASN A 115 -22.52 -5.31 17.50
N ASN A 116 -22.79 -5.41 16.20
CA ASN A 116 -24.15 -5.44 15.65
C ASN A 116 -24.46 -6.84 15.12
N VAL A 117 -24.41 -7.83 16.02
CA VAL A 117 -25.32 -8.98 15.93
C VAL A 117 -26.72 -8.47 16.28
N GLY A 118 -27.25 -7.63 15.39
CA GLY A 118 -28.66 -7.29 15.36
C GLY A 118 -29.39 -8.58 15.07
N PHE A 119 -30.23 -8.99 16.02
CA PHE A 119 -31.22 -10.05 15.87
C PHE A 119 -31.81 -10.04 14.45
N VAL A 120 -31.44 -11.01 13.63
CA VAL A 120 -32.31 -11.41 12.51
C VAL A 120 -33.44 -12.18 13.18
N PRO A 121 -34.70 -11.72 13.14
CA PRO A 121 -35.80 -12.57 13.55
C PRO A 121 -35.84 -13.70 12.54
N VAL A 122 -35.41 -14.90 12.96
CA VAL A 122 -35.70 -16.13 12.22
C VAL A 122 -37.22 -16.22 12.18
N LYS A 123 -37.80 -15.93 11.02
CA LYS A 123 -39.22 -16.12 10.76
C LYS A 123 -39.46 -17.63 10.89
N LYS A 124 -40.02 -18.05 12.03
CA LYS A 124 -40.52 -19.42 12.21
C LYS A 124 -41.54 -19.66 11.11
N ILE A 125 -41.20 -20.51 10.15
CA ILE A 125 -42.16 -21.10 9.24
C ILE A 125 -42.92 -22.12 10.08
N ASN A 126 -44.13 -21.77 10.51
CA ASN A 126 -45.05 -22.72 11.09
C ASN A 126 -45.52 -23.63 9.95
N ASN A 127 -44.96 -24.84 9.88
CA ASN A 127 -45.57 -25.92 9.13
C ASN A 127 -46.72 -26.47 9.98
N ASN A 128 -47.95 -26.12 9.63
CA ASN A 128 -49.12 -26.87 10.09
C ASN A 128 -49.20 -28.13 9.23
N VAL A 129 -49.09 -29.29 9.88
CA VAL A 129 -49.58 -30.60 9.41
C VAL A 129 -50.94 -30.81 10.04
#